data_AF-A0A519WAP5-F1
#
_entry.id   AF-A0A519WAP5-F1
#
_cell.length_a   1.000
_cell.length_b   1.000
_cell.length_c   1.000
_cell.angle_alpha   90.00
_cell.angle_beta   90.00
_cell.angle_gamma   90.00
#
_symmetry.space_group_name_H-M   'P 1'
#
loop_
_entity.id
_entity.type
_entity.pdbx_description
1 polymer ?
#
loop_
_entity_poly.entity_id
_entity_poly.type
_entity_poly.pdbx_seq_one_letter_code
_entity_poly.pdbx_strand_id
1 'polypeptide(L)'
;MVTFVASTQSGNGNVSYTNPIFPGWNSDPSCVFVAERDNTFFCTTSSFLAYPGAPIHPSKDLINWKLASNVINRPEQLPTLLTDNNKKPIAYYAETELQNANERKAMIAQLTEKYGKPKYAFFIASDFNQCSYEWVLADRTIQIETSFGFSTGVETNNGKYYKLDMLILDNKVKTALHQAHIFEFPEKIRYRGKEHSYKDFQFDKKSVFKDEFLLNSTYDHLIKNENNQYDISLASADE
;
A
#
# COMPACT_ATOMS: atom_id res chain seq x y z
N MET A 1 -10.90 7.64 -19.22
CA MET A 1 -11.65 6.36 -19.34
C MET A 1 -11.93 6.14 -20.82
N VAL A 2 -11.24 5.20 -21.47
CA VAL A 2 -11.50 4.85 -22.88
C VAL A 2 -12.18 3.49 -22.89
N THR A 3 -13.46 3.49 -23.22
CA THR A 3 -14.27 2.27 -23.38
C THR A 3 -13.98 1.67 -24.75
N PHE A 4 -13.40 0.46 -24.77
CA PHE A 4 -13.30 -0.31 -26.00
C PHE A 4 -14.58 -1.10 -26.21
N VAL A 5 -15.27 -0.85 -27.33
CA VAL A 5 -16.40 -1.66 -27.79
C VAL A 5 -15.88 -2.65 -28.83
N ALA A 6 -15.80 -3.93 -28.46
CA ALA A 6 -15.49 -5.00 -29.40
C ALA A 6 -16.79 -5.41 -30.14
N SER A 7 -16.80 -5.26 -31.47
CA SER A 7 -17.88 -5.79 -32.32
C SER A 7 -17.76 -7.30 -32.45
N THR A 8 -18.86 -8.01 -32.20
CA THR A 8 -18.94 -9.47 -32.21
C THR A 8 -19.05 -10.04 -33.63
N GLN A 9 -18.36 -11.15 -33.89
CA GLN A 9 -18.84 -12.14 -34.85
C GLN A 9 -18.91 -13.54 -34.21
N SER A 10 -20.16 -14.02 -34.13
CA SER A 10 -20.66 -15.40 -34.13
C SER A 10 -19.90 -16.50 -33.37
N GLY A 11 -20.43 -16.83 -32.19
CA GLY A 11 -20.24 -18.11 -31.50
C GLY A 11 -21.44 -18.39 -30.59
N ASN A 12 -22.23 -19.41 -30.92
CA ASN A 12 -23.47 -19.81 -30.25
C ASN A 12 -23.23 -20.42 -28.85
N GLY A 13 -23.13 -19.58 -27.81
CA GLY A 13 -23.18 -20.00 -26.42
C GLY A 13 -22.97 -18.83 -25.46
N ASN A 14 -23.80 -18.70 -24.43
CA ASN A 14 -23.55 -17.75 -23.35
C ASN A 14 -22.27 -18.19 -22.60
N VAL A 15 -21.15 -17.52 -22.85
CA VAL A 15 -19.91 -17.72 -22.09
C VAL A 15 -20.03 -16.93 -20.79
N SER A 16 -20.11 -17.61 -19.66
CA SER A 16 -20.01 -16.99 -18.34
C SER A 16 -18.55 -16.92 -17.88
N TYR A 17 -18.18 -15.84 -17.19
CA TYR A 17 -16.91 -15.69 -16.52
C TYR A 17 -17.13 -15.06 -15.15
N THR A 18 -16.12 -15.17 -14.28
CA THR A 18 -16.17 -14.60 -12.92
C THR A 18 -15.04 -13.61 -12.77
N ASN A 19 -15.37 -12.38 -12.36
CA ASN A 19 -14.36 -11.40 -11.99
C ASN A 19 -13.72 -11.75 -10.64
N PRO A 20 -12.44 -11.38 -10.43
CA PRO A 20 -11.57 -10.67 -11.38
C PRO A 20 -10.93 -11.58 -12.44
N ILE A 21 -10.87 -11.13 -13.70
CA ILE A 21 -10.17 -11.84 -14.79
C ILE A 21 -8.64 -11.89 -14.61
N PHE A 22 -8.08 -10.97 -13.83
CA PHE A 22 -6.70 -10.95 -13.37
C PHE A 22 -6.67 -10.94 -11.83
N PRO A 23 -6.74 -12.10 -11.17
CA PRO A 23 -6.64 -12.16 -9.72
C PRO A 23 -5.21 -11.83 -9.24
N GLY A 24 -5.10 -11.43 -7.96
CA GLY A 24 -3.82 -11.09 -7.34
C GLY A 24 -3.32 -9.68 -7.66
N TRP A 25 -2.01 -9.47 -7.54
CA TRP A 25 -1.38 -8.16 -7.75
C TRP A 25 -1.09 -7.92 -9.24
N ASN A 26 -2.14 -7.53 -9.96
CA ASN A 26 -2.11 -7.22 -11.39
C ASN A 26 -2.75 -5.84 -11.61
N SER A 27 -2.12 -4.81 -11.05
CA SER A 27 -2.59 -3.43 -11.13
C SER A 27 -2.42 -2.84 -12.53
N ASP A 28 -3.25 -1.85 -12.86
CA ASP A 28 -3.16 -1.05 -14.09
C ASP A 28 -3.06 -1.86 -15.40
N PRO A 29 -4.00 -2.80 -15.67
CA PRO A 29 -3.94 -3.60 -16.88
C PRO A 29 -4.05 -2.72 -18.15
N SER A 30 -3.07 -2.84 -19.04
CA SER A 30 -3.06 -2.23 -20.37
C SER A 30 -2.99 -3.32 -21.43
N CYS A 31 -3.98 -3.35 -22.33
CA CYS A 31 -4.21 -4.46 -23.23
C CYS A 31 -4.28 -4.03 -24.70
N VAL A 32 -3.81 -4.90 -25.60
CA VAL A 32 -3.87 -4.71 -27.06
C VAL A 32 -4.18 -6.03 -27.76
N PHE A 33 -4.94 -5.96 -28.86
CA PHE A 33 -5.15 -7.10 -29.75
C PHE A 33 -4.14 -7.07 -30.91
N VAL A 34 -3.51 -8.20 -31.19
CA VAL A 34 -2.49 -8.34 -32.24
C VAL A 34 -2.87 -9.50 -33.16
N ALA A 35 -3.51 -9.18 -34.28
CA ALA A 35 -4.02 -10.16 -35.24
C ALA A 35 -2.89 -11.01 -35.84
N GLU A 36 -1.74 -10.39 -36.11
CA GLU A 36 -0.54 -11.01 -36.69
C GLU A 36 0.11 -12.03 -35.74
N ARG A 37 -0.24 -11.97 -34.45
CA ARG A 37 0.20 -12.91 -33.43
C ARG A 37 -0.91 -13.92 -33.13
N ASP A 38 -1.39 -14.60 -34.16
CA ASP A 38 -2.38 -15.68 -34.03
C ASP A 38 -3.66 -15.21 -33.31
N ASN A 39 -4.15 -14.03 -33.71
CA ASN A 39 -5.35 -13.39 -33.13
C ASN A 39 -5.33 -13.35 -31.59
N THR A 40 -4.22 -12.84 -31.02
CA THR A 40 -3.99 -12.87 -29.56
C THR A 40 -4.13 -11.48 -28.95
N PHE A 41 -4.81 -11.41 -27.81
CA PHE A 41 -4.78 -10.27 -26.91
C PHE A 41 -3.57 -10.37 -25.99
N PHE A 42 -2.86 -9.27 -25.78
CA PHE A 42 -1.77 -9.16 -24.82
C PHE A 42 -2.10 -8.08 -23.81
N CYS A 43 -1.97 -8.38 -22.53
CA CYS A 43 -2.07 -7.41 -21.45
C CYS A 43 -0.78 -7.33 -20.65
N THR A 44 -0.43 -6.13 -20.20
CA THR A 44 0.61 -5.91 -19.19
C THR A 44 0.03 -5.23 -17.96
N THR A 45 0.61 -5.48 -16.79
CA THR A 45 0.23 -4.85 -15.51
C THR A 45 1.43 -4.13 -14.90
N SER A 46 1.19 -3.17 -14.02
CA SER A 46 2.25 -2.48 -13.28
C SER A 46 2.86 -3.42 -12.23
N SER A 47 4.19 -3.39 -12.10
CA SER A 47 4.93 -4.25 -11.15
C SER A 47 5.70 -3.46 -10.09
N PHE A 48 5.61 -2.13 -10.11
CA PHE A 48 6.33 -1.23 -9.20
C PHE A 48 7.81 -1.61 -9.08
N LEU A 49 8.27 -1.99 -7.89
CA LEU A 49 9.65 -2.37 -7.59
C LEU A 49 9.94 -3.86 -7.82
N ALA A 50 8.97 -4.66 -8.26
CA ALA A 50 9.18 -6.09 -8.50
C ALA A 50 9.94 -6.32 -9.82
N TYR A 51 10.89 -7.25 -9.75
CA TYR A 51 11.72 -7.68 -10.87
C TYR A 51 11.71 -9.21 -10.98
N PRO A 52 11.57 -9.82 -12.17
CA PRO A 52 11.26 -9.19 -13.46
C PRO A 52 9.95 -8.39 -13.45
N GLY A 53 9.91 -7.29 -14.20
CA GLY A 53 8.84 -6.28 -14.15
C GLY A 53 8.02 -6.14 -15.44
N ALA A 54 6.83 -5.55 -15.31
CA ALA A 54 5.83 -5.42 -16.37
C ALA A 54 5.53 -6.77 -17.07
N PRO A 55 4.84 -7.69 -16.38
CA PRO A 55 4.52 -9.02 -16.91
C PRO A 55 3.55 -8.93 -18.10
N ILE A 56 3.81 -9.70 -19.15
CA ILE A 56 2.98 -9.80 -20.36
C ILE A 56 2.17 -11.09 -20.32
N HIS A 57 0.85 -10.95 -20.44
CA HIS A 57 -0.12 -12.03 -20.42
C HIS A 57 -0.88 -12.10 -21.74
N PRO A 58 -0.65 -13.12 -22.59
CA PRO A 58 -1.51 -13.41 -23.73
C PRO A 58 -2.82 -14.10 -23.33
N SER A 59 -3.86 -13.85 -24.11
CA SER A 59 -5.13 -14.57 -24.13
C SER A 59 -5.76 -14.58 -25.52
N LYS A 60 -6.51 -15.63 -25.85
CA LYS A 60 -7.34 -15.69 -27.07
C LYS A 60 -8.83 -15.46 -26.81
N ASP A 61 -9.25 -15.49 -25.55
CA ASP A 61 -10.65 -15.48 -25.13
C ASP A 61 -10.97 -14.39 -24.08
N LEU A 62 -9.97 -13.57 -23.70
CA LEU A 62 -10.05 -12.52 -22.68
C LEU A 62 -10.38 -13.01 -21.25
N ILE A 63 -10.49 -14.33 -21.06
CA ILE A 63 -10.85 -14.96 -19.79
C ILE A 63 -9.64 -15.70 -19.21
N ASN A 64 -8.96 -16.48 -20.06
CA ASN A 64 -7.83 -17.31 -19.70
C ASN A 64 -6.53 -16.59 -20.05
N TRP A 65 -5.78 -16.19 -19.02
CA TRP A 65 -4.52 -15.48 -19.14
C TRP A 65 -3.38 -16.34 -18.61
N LYS A 66 -2.23 -16.33 -19.30
CA LYS A 66 -1.00 -17.01 -18.84
C LYS A 66 0.16 -16.05 -18.92
N LEU A 67 1.06 -16.05 -17.94
CA LEU A 67 2.29 -15.28 -18.02
C LEU A 67 3.17 -15.83 -19.15
N ALA A 68 3.51 -15.00 -20.12
CA ALA A 68 4.40 -15.37 -21.23
C ALA A 68 5.81 -14.81 -21.06
N SER A 69 5.95 -13.58 -20.56
CA SER A 69 7.23 -12.91 -20.38
C SER A 69 7.09 -11.71 -19.43
N ASN A 70 8.19 -11.01 -19.18
CA ASN A 70 8.23 -9.70 -18.54
C ASN A 70 8.94 -8.72 -19.50
N VAL A 71 8.45 -7.49 -19.64
CA VAL A 71 9.09 -6.45 -20.47
C VAL A 71 10.47 -6.11 -19.91
N ILE A 72 10.56 -6.04 -18.58
CA ILE A 72 11.79 -5.75 -17.84
C ILE A 72 12.31 -7.06 -17.27
N ASN A 73 13.19 -7.72 -18.01
CA ASN A 73 13.71 -9.04 -17.66
C ASN A 73 15.24 -9.14 -17.69
N ARG A 74 15.94 -8.00 -17.84
CA ARG A 74 17.41 -7.93 -17.77
C ARG A 74 17.87 -6.78 -16.88
N PRO A 75 18.93 -6.96 -16.06
CA PRO A 75 19.35 -5.95 -15.08
C PRO A 75 19.72 -4.60 -15.72
N GLU A 76 20.30 -4.60 -16.93
CA GLU A 76 20.70 -3.38 -17.63
C GLU A 76 19.52 -2.50 -18.07
N GLN A 77 18.29 -3.03 -18.08
CA GLN A 77 17.07 -2.24 -18.34
C GLN A 77 16.70 -1.34 -17.14
N LEU A 78 17.29 -1.58 -15.96
CA LEU A 78 17.11 -0.79 -14.74
C LEU A 78 18.48 -0.39 -14.15
N PRO A 79 19.18 0.59 -14.75
CA PRO A 79 20.56 0.94 -14.41
C PRO A 79 20.73 1.49 -12.97
N THR A 80 19.65 1.95 -12.35
CA THR A 80 19.60 2.36 -10.94
C THR A 80 18.40 1.72 -10.27
N LEU A 81 18.59 0.50 -9.76
CA LEU A 81 17.67 -0.05 -8.79
C LEU A 81 18.02 0.55 -7.42
N LEU A 82 17.04 1.22 -6.80
CA LEU A 82 17.10 1.55 -5.36
C LEU A 82 16.98 0.28 -4.49
N THR A 83 16.66 -0.85 -5.11
CA THR A 83 16.42 -2.15 -4.50
C THR A 83 17.49 -3.17 -4.91
N ASP A 84 18.01 -3.90 -3.92
CA ASP A 84 18.95 -5.00 -4.16
C ASP A 84 18.17 -6.22 -4.67
N ASN A 85 18.36 -6.61 -5.93
CA ASN A 85 17.68 -7.74 -6.56
C ASN A 85 17.93 -9.09 -5.87
N ASN A 86 18.93 -9.19 -4.98
CA ASN A 86 19.19 -10.38 -4.20
C ASN A 86 18.43 -10.39 -2.87
N LYS A 87 17.71 -9.32 -2.54
CA LYS A 87 16.94 -9.16 -1.31
C LYS A 87 15.46 -9.13 -1.61
N LYS A 88 14.70 -9.90 -0.84
CA LYS A 88 13.24 -9.86 -0.91
C LYS A 88 12.75 -8.55 -0.32
N PRO A 89 11.67 -7.94 -0.85
CA PRO A 89 10.97 -6.87 -0.16
C PRO A 89 10.60 -7.33 1.25
N ILE A 90 10.89 -6.49 2.24
CA ILE A 90 10.70 -6.80 3.66
C ILE A 90 9.43 -6.14 4.23
N ALA A 91 8.86 -5.21 3.47
CA ALA A 91 7.63 -4.51 3.75
C ALA A 91 6.88 -4.18 2.46
N TYR A 92 5.55 -4.17 2.52
CA TYR A 92 4.64 -3.77 1.45
C TYR A 92 3.70 -2.71 1.98
N TYR A 93 3.55 -1.63 1.23
CA TYR A 93 2.64 -0.54 1.55
C TYR A 93 1.60 -0.40 0.45
N ALA A 94 0.36 -0.10 0.83
CA ALA A 94 -0.73 0.19 -0.08
C ALA A 94 -1.69 1.21 0.55
N GLU A 95 -2.14 2.17 -0.25
CA GLU A 95 -3.19 3.13 0.12
C GLU A 95 -4.48 2.80 -0.61
N THR A 96 -5.61 3.10 -0.02
CA THR A 96 -6.92 2.95 -0.66
C THR A 96 -7.85 4.06 -0.23
N GLU A 97 -8.50 4.69 -1.20
CA GLU A 97 -9.59 5.65 -0.99
C GLU A 97 -10.93 4.98 -1.29
N LEU A 98 -11.86 5.11 -0.35
CA LEU A 98 -13.17 4.48 -0.34
C LEU A 98 -14.25 5.55 -0.30
N GLN A 99 -15.38 5.27 -0.93
CA GLN A 99 -16.46 6.26 -1.07
C GLN A 99 -17.21 6.48 0.25
N ASN A 100 -17.28 5.48 1.12
CA ASN A 100 -18.05 5.55 2.36
C ASN A 100 -17.38 4.79 3.51
N ALA A 101 -17.76 5.15 4.74
CA ALA A 101 -17.22 4.56 5.96
C ALA A 101 -17.55 3.07 6.10
N ASN A 102 -18.69 2.62 5.55
CA ASN A 102 -19.15 1.24 5.69
C ASN A 102 -18.25 0.27 4.93
N GLU A 103 -17.77 0.62 3.73
CA GLU A 103 -16.77 -0.16 3.00
C GLU A 103 -15.48 -0.30 3.81
N ARG A 104 -15.00 0.80 4.40
CA ARG A 104 -13.80 0.79 5.24
C ARG A 104 -14.00 -0.12 6.47
N LYS A 105 -15.13 0.03 7.17
CA LYS A 105 -15.50 -0.82 8.32
C LYS A 105 -15.57 -2.29 7.91
N ALA A 106 -16.12 -2.60 6.73
CA ALA A 106 -16.21 -3.96 6.21
C ALA A 106 -14.83 -4.58 5.95
N MET A 107 -13.86 -3.81 5.41
CA MET A 107 -12.49 -4.30 5.21
C MET A 107 -11.80 -4.63 6.54
N ILE A 108 -11.95 -3.77 7.56
CA ILE A 108 -11.43 -4.06 8.92
C ILE A 108 -12.11 -5.29 9.52
N ALA A 109 -13.42 -5.44 9.33
CA ALA A 109 -14.17 -6.60 9.80
C ALA A 109 -13.69 -7.90 9.14
N GLN A 110 -13.42 -7.90 7.83
CA GLN A 110 -12.87 -9.06 7.11
C GLN A 110 -11.48 -9.45 7.62
N LEU A 111 -10.60 -8.47 7.89
CA LEU A 111 -9.30 -8.74 8.51
C LEU A 111 -9.45 -9.33 9.92
N THR A 112 -10.40 -8.81 10.69
CA THR A 112 -10.70 -9.28 12.04
C THR A 112 -11.27 -10.70 12.05
N GLU A 113 -12.15 -11.02 11.10
CA GLU A 113 -12.69 -12.36 10.92
C GLU A 113 -11.57 -13.35 10.55
N LYS A 114 -10.67 -12.94 9.64
CA LYS A 114 -9.59 -13.79 9.15
C LYS A 114 -8.46 -14.01 10.17
N TYR A 115 -8.06 -12.97 10.89
CA TYR A 115 -6.86 -12.98 11.74
C TYR A 115 -7.16 -12.82 13.23
N GLY A 116 -8.42 -12.74 13.63
CA GLY A 116 -8.85 -12.41 14.99
C GLY A 116 -8.77 -10.92 15.27
N LYS A 117 -9.01 -10.53 16.53
CA LYS A 117 -8.89 -9.13 16.96
C LYS A 117 -7.44 -8.64 16.80
N PRO A 118 -7.23 -7.37 16.38
CA PRO A 118 -5.89 -6.80 16.33
C PRO A 118 -5.25 -6.83 17.73
N LYS A 119 -3.94 -7.02 17.77
CA LYS A 119 -3.17 -7.00 19.02
C LYS A 119 -3.12 -5.59 19.60
N TYR A 120 -3.02 -4.59 18.73
CA TYR A 120 -3.04 -3.18 19.11
C TYR A 120 -4.08 -2.43 18.30
N ALA A 121 -4.79 -1.50 18.93
CA ALA A 121 -5.70 -0.56 18.29
C ALA A 121 -5.50 0.81 18.94
N PHE A 122 -5.23 1.84 18.14
CA PHE A 122 -4.87 3.17 18.61
C PHE A 122 -5.81 4.20 17.97
N PHE A 123 -6.28 5.15 18.76
CA PHE A 123 -6.75 6.43 18.25
C PHE A 123 -5.56 7.38 18.17
N ILE A 124 -5.23 7.84 16.96
CA ILE A 124 -4.02 8.61 16.66
C ILE A 124 -4.30 10.12 16.70
N ALA A 125 -5.33 10.57 15.98
CA ALA A 125 -5.65 11.98 15.86
C ALA A 125 -7.13 12.23 15.58
N SER A 126 -7.68 13.32 16.14
CA SER A 126 -9.09 13.68 15.98
C SER A 126 -9.42 14.34 14.65
N ASP A 127 -8.48 15.08 14.05
CA ASP A 127 -8.74 15.96 12.89
C ASP A 127 -9.35 15.21 11.70
N PHE A 128 -8.90 13.97 11.49
CA PHE A 128 -9.35 13.09 10.42
C PHE A 128 -9.85 11.73 10.94
N ASN A 129 -10.19 11.67 12.24
CA ASN A 129 -10.54 10.44 12.96
C ASN A 129 -9.54 9.30 12.67
N GLN A 130 -8.25 9.61 12.76
CA GLN A 130 -7.18 8.70 12.39
C GLN A 130 -7.04 7.61 13.46
N CYS A 131 -7.19 6.36 13.04
CA CYS A 131 -7.03 5.19 13.88
C CYS A 131 -6.02 4.23 13.27
N SER A 132 -5.34 3.46 14.11
CA SER A 132 -4.39 2.44 13.70
C SER A 132 -4.70 1.10 14.32
N TYR A 133 -4.63 0.03 13.55
CA TYR A 133 -4.90 -1.34 13.96
C TYR A 133 -3.70 -2.20 13.59
N GLU A 134 -3.21 -3.02 14.51
CA GLU A 134 -2.04 -3.85 14.26
C GLU A 134 -2.29 -5.31 14.64
N TRP A 135 -2.16 -6.20 13.66
CA TRP A 135 -2.12 -7.64 13.83
C TRP A 135 -0.67 -8.11 13.81
N VAL A 136 -0.22 -8.69 14.92
CA VAL A 136 1.08 -9.35 15.01
C VAL A 136 0.85 -10.85 14.80
N LEU A 137 1.10 -11.32 13.58
CA LEU A 137 1.04 -12.74 13.22
C LEU A 137 2.39 -13.42 13.50
N ALA A 138 2.48 -14.73 13.26
CA ALA A 138 3.71 -15.48 13.53
C ALA A 138 4.91 -15.01 12.68
N ASP A 139 4.70 -14.76 11.38
CA ASP A 139 5.73 -14.41 10.41
C ASP A 139 5.77 -12.93 10.03
N ARG A 140 4.64 -12.23 10.15
CA ARG A 140 4.49 -10.83 9.73
C ARG A 140 3.64 -9.99 10.69
N THR A 141 3.83 -8.68 10.61
CA THR A 141 2.94 -7.69 11.20
C THR A 141 2.14 -7.04 10.08
N ILE A 142 0.84 -6.90 10.29
CA ILE A 142 -0.06 -6.13 9.42
C ILE A 142 -0.52 -4.92 10.24
N GLN A 143 -0.21 -3.73 9.78
CA GLN A 143 -0.74 -2.49 10.31
C GLN A 143 -1.72 -1.91 9.30
N ILE A 144 -2.87 -1.45 9.77
CA ILE A 144 -3.85 -0.70 9.00
C ILE A 144 -4.05 0.64 9.68
N GLU A 145 -4.05 1.71 8.92
CA GLU A 145 -4.55 3.00 9.38
C GLU A 145 -5.80 3.40 8.61
N THR A 146 -6.70 4.03 9.32
CA THR A 146 -7.96 4.52 8.78
C THR A 146 -8.10 5.98 9.11
N SER A 147 -8.50 6.78 8.13
CA SER A 147 -8.81 8.20 8.30
C SER A 147 -9.87 8.61 7.28
N PHE A 148 -10.33 9.86 7.31
CA PHE A 148 -11.07 10.45 6.20
C PHE A 148 -10.35 11.68 5.67
N GLY A 149 -10.64 12.04 4.42
CA GLY A 149 -10.11 13.24 3.81
C GLY A 149 -11.14 13.94 2.94
N PHE A 150 -10.75 15.06 2.36
CA PHE A 150 -11.58 15.83 1.45
C PHE A 150 -10.86 16.06 0.13
N SER A 151 -11.57 15.83 -0.96
CA SER A 151 -11.11 16.06 -2.33
C SER A 151 -12.14 16.88 -3.10
N THR A 152 -11.67 17.72 -4.01
CA THR A 152 -12.51 18.46 -4.95
C THR A 152 -12.78 17.67 -6.25
N GLY A 153 -12.28 16.43 -6.37
CA GLY A 153 -12.41 15.56 -7.53
C GLY A 153 -13.14 14.23 -7.25
N VAL A 154 -14.00 13.85 -8.21
CA VAL A 154 -14.84 12.64 -8.38
C VAL A 154 -15.89 12.38 -7.27
N GLU A 155 -17.09 12.00 -7.75
CA GLU A 155 -18.32 11.65 -7.03
C GLU A 155 -18.12 11.04 -5.64
N THR A 156 -18.03 11.92 -4.65
CA THR A 156 -18.00 11.56 -3.23
C THR A 156 -19.02 12.42 -2.51
N ASN A 157 -19.55 11.94 -1.39
CA ASN A 157 -20.58 12.63 -0.61
C ASN A 157 -20.01 13.94 -0.07
N ASN A 158 -20.27 15.06 -0.77
CA ASN A 158 -19.69 16.38 -0.51
C ASN A 158 -18.14 16.44 -0.54
N GLY A 159 -17.48 15.63 -1.36
CA GLY A 159 -16.01 15.64 -1.45
C GLY A 159 -15.30 14.81 -0.39
N LYS A 160 -16.02 14.19 0.56
CA LYS A 160 -15.43 13.38 1.64
C LYS A 160 -15.14 11.96 1.16
N TYR A 161 -13.90 11.50 1.32
CA TYR A 161 -13.50 10.11 1.09
C TYR A 161 -12.96 9.49 2.39
N TYR A 162 -12.91 8.16 2.43
CA TYR A 162 -12.40 7.40 3.56
C TYR A 162 -11.13 6.65 3.14
N LYS A 163 -10.05 6.78 3.91
CA LYS A 163 -8.79 6.10 3.63
C LYS A 163 -8.64 4.82 4.43
N LEU A 164 -7.98 3.87 3.81
CA LEU A 164 -7.42 2.68 4.44
C LEU A 164 -6.00 2.47 3.90
N ASP A 165 -5.02 2.68 4.76
CA ASP A 165 -3.61 2.50 4.45
C ASP A 165 -3.12 1.23 5.11
N MET A 166 -2.38 0.39 4.38
CA MET A 166 -1.97 -0.93 4.81
C MET A 166 -0.46 -1.09 4.70
N LEU A 167 0.16 -1.57 5.78
CA LEU A 167 1.55 -1.97 5.84
C LEU A 167 1.61 -3.45 6.25
N ILE A 168 2.31 -4.25 5.46
CA ILE A 168 2.65 -5.64 5.81
C ILE A 168 4.16 -5.74 5.88
N LEU A 169 4.72 -6.19 7.00
CA LEU A 169 6.17 -6.35 7.16
C LEU A 169 6.56 -7.69 7.79
N ASP A 170 7.73 -8.21 7.45
CA ASP A 170 8.32 -9.37 8.16
C ASP A 170 8.67 -8.96 9.60
N ASN A 171 8.24 -9.75 10.57
CA ASN A 171 8.51 -9.49 11.99
C ASN A 171 10.00 -9.33 12.29
N LYS A 172 10.87 -10.04 11.56
CA LYS A 172 12.32 -10.02 11.75
C LYS A 172 12.95 -8.66 11.46
N VAL A 173 12.31 -7.84 10.63
CA VAL A 173 12.85 -6.53 10.24
C VAL A 173 12.21 -5.36 10.99
N LYS A 174 11.16 -5.59 11.79
CA LYS A 174 10.38 -4.53 12.45
C LYS A 174 11.26 -3.54 13.22
N THR A 175 12.18 -4.05 14.04
CA THR A 175 13.10 -3.20 14.81
C THR A 175 14.07 -2.44 13.91
N ALA A 176 14.69 -3.12 12.94
CA ALA A 176 15.65 -2.50 12.02
C ALA A 176 14.97 -1.40 11.19
N LEU A 177 13.74 -1.66 10.73
CA LEU A 177 12.94 -0.69 9.98
C LEU A 177 12.61 0.53 10.83
N HIS A 178 12.16 0.36 12.08
CA HIS A 178 11.94 1.50 12.98
C HIS A 178 13.22 2.31 13.23
N GLN A 179 14.35 1.63 13.48
CA GLN A 179 15.64 2.31 13.71
C GLN A 179 16.15 3.06 12.47
N ALA A 180 15.86 2.57 11.26
CA ALA A 180 16.25 3.24 10.02
C ALA A 180 15.62 4.63 9.85
N HIS A 181 14.51 4.90 10.55
CA HIS A 181 13.85 6.21 10.55
C HIS A 181 14.39 7.14 11.64
N ILE A 182 15.26 6.67 12.53
CA ILE A 182 15.89 7.51 13.56
C ILE A 182 17.18 8.09 12.98
N PHE A 183 17.21 9.41 12.83
CA PHE A 183 18.41 10.14 12.46
C PHE A 183 19.02 10.80 13.69
N GLU A 184 20.30 10.55 13.93
CA GLU A 184 21.07 11.25 14.95
C GLU A 184 21.90 12.35 14.30
N PHE A 185 21.57 13.60 14.61
CA PHE A 185 22.30 14.75 14.07
C PHE A 185 23.73 14.79 14.60
N PRO A 186 24.74 15.03 13.76
CA PRO A 186 26.11 15.22 14.24
C PRO A 186 26.22 16.50 15.08
N GLU A 187 27.23 16.56 15.96
CA GLU A 187 27.49 17.77 16.75
C GLU A 187 27.80 19.00 15.88
N LYS A 188 28.37 18.75 14.69
CA LYS A 188 28.75 19.77 13.72
C LYS A 188 28.08 19.50 12.39
N ILE A 189 27.26 20.45 11.95
CA ILE A 189 26.55 20.45 10.68
C ILE A 189 27.15 21.57 9.82
N ARG A 190 27.67 21.23 8.63
CA ARG A 190 28.14 22.24 7.67
C ARG A 190 26.95 22.71 6.83
N TYR A 191 26.57 23.97 6.99
CA TYR A 191 25.50 24.59 6.22
C TYR A 191 25.95 25.97 5.73
N ARG A 192 25.78 26.25 4.43
CA ARG A 192 26.20 27.51 3.79
C ARG A 192 27.65 27.93 4.10
N GLY A 193 28.55 26.96 4.16
CA GLY A 193 29.98 27.19 4.40
C GLY A 193 30.37 27.48 5.86
N LYS A 194 29.43 27.42 6.82
CA LYS A 194 29.69 27.58 8.25
C LYS A 194 29.38 26.29 9.02
N GLU A 195 30.04 26.10 10.16
CA GLU A 195 29.71 25.03 11.10
C GLU A 195 28.62 25.50 12.06
N HIS A 196 27.60 24.66 12.25
CA HIS A 196 26.45 24.88 13.12
C HIS A 196 26.24 23.68 14.04
N SER A 197 25.63 23.89 15.20
CA SER A 197 25.09 22.81 16.03
C SER A 197 23.67 22.46 15.60
N TYR A 198 23.21 21.23 15.86
CA TYR A 198 21.82 20.83 15.68
C TYR A 198 20.85 21.73 16.46
N LYS A 199 21.28 22.28 17.60
CA LYS A 199 20.50 23.24 18.40
C LYS A 199 20.25 24.57 17.71
N ASP A 200 21.15 25.01 16.82
CA ASP A 200 20.98 26.27 16.07
C ASP A 200 19.77 26.21 15.13
N PHE A 201 19.37 24.99 14.74
CA PHE A 201 18.19 24.71 13.93
C PHE A 201 16.96 24.29 14.76
N GLN A 202 17.05 24.33 16.09
CA GLN A 202 16.01 23.84 17.00
C GLN A 202 15.67 22.36 16.79
N PHE A 203 16.65 21.57 16.35
CA PHE A 203 16.48 20.13 16.24
C PHE A 203 16.80 19.44 17.56
N ASP A 204 16.17 18.28 17.76
CA ASP A 204 16.62 17.34 18.77
C ASP A 204 17.84 16.57 18.26
N LYS A 205 18.67 16.07 19.19
CA LYS A 205 19.86 15.28 18.84
C LYS A 205 19.48 14.03 18.03
N LYS A 206 18.37 13.39 18.42
CA LYS A 206 17.77 12.25 17.73
C LYS A 206 16.38 12.65 17.28
N SER A 207 16.11 12.55 15.99
CA SER A 207 14.81 12.83 15.42
C SER A 207 14.35 11.67 14.56
N VAL A 208 13.05 11.43 14.52
CA VAL A 208 12.46 10.42 13.65
C VAL A 208 12.05 11.12 12.35
N PHE A 209 12.63 10.70 11.23
CA PHE A 209 12.24 11.08 9.88
C PHE A 209 11.52 9.90 9.26
N LYS A 210 10.20 9.95 9.22
CA LYS A 210 9.36 8.91 8.65
C LYS A 210 8.15 9.50 7.93
N ASP A 211 7.58 8.69 7.05
CA ASP A 211 6.22 8.89 6.58
C ASP A 211 5.23 8.69 7.75
N GLU A 212 4.05 9.29 7.64
CA GLU A 212 3.05 9.34 8.73
C GLU A 212 2.67 7.94 9.24
N PHE A 213 2.78 6.92 8.38
CA PHE A 213 2.35 5.55 8.59
C PHE A 213 3.51 4.55 8.79
N LEU A 214 3.99 4.37 10.02
CA LEU A 214 4.93 3.28 10.33
C LEU A 214 4.96 2.87 11.80
N LEU A 215 4.57 1.61 12.06
CA LEU A 215 4.78 0.84 13.29
C LEU A 215 4.38 1.56 14.57
N ASN A 216 3.11 1.95 14.70
CA ASN A 216 2.65 2.76 15.84
C ASN A 216 2.87 2.07 17.21
N SER A 217 2.88 0.74 17.23
CA SER A 217 3.23 -0.07 18.40
C SER A 217 4.69 0.04 18.86
N THR A 218 5.52 0.83 18.20
CA THR A 218 6.89 1.15 18.64
C THR A 218 6.98 2.46 19.43
N TYR A 219 5.88 3.22 19.50
CA TYR A 219 5.84 4.48 20.24
C TYR A 219 5.29 4.28 21.63
N ASP A 220 6.17 4.43 22.62
CA ASP A 220 5.82 4.31 24.04
C ASP A 220 4.59 5.15 24.44
N HIS A 221 4.44 6.37 23.92
CA HIS A 221 3.32 7.25 24.28
C HIS A 221 1.96 6.75 23.75
N LEU A 222 1.94 5.99 22.64
CA LEU A 222 0.73 5.35 22.13
C LEU A 222 0.39 4.07 22.90
N ILE A 223 1.38 3.46 23.56
CA ILE A 223 1.25 2.21 24.30
C ILE A 223 0.96 2.45 25.79
N LYS A 224 1.32 3.63 26.33
CA LYS A 224 1.34 3.95 27.76
C LYS A 224 0.46 5.15 28.12
N ASN A 225 -0.83 5.14 27.77
CA ASN A 225 -1.72 6.12 28.39
C ASN A 225 -1.95 5.79 29.88
N GLU A 226 -2.48 6.75 30.64
CA GLU A 226 -2.62 6.72 32.11
C GLU A 226 -3.45 5.52 32.63
N ASN A 227 -4.22 4.87 31.75
CA ASN A 227 -5.06 3.70 32.03
C ASN A 227 -4.54 2.40 31.37
N ASN A 228 -3.40 2.44 30.66
CA ASN A 228 -2.86 1.30 29.90
C ASN A 228 -3.84 0.74 28.83
N GLN A 229 -4.75 1.57 28.32
CA GLN A 229 -5.82 1.19 27.40
C GLN A 229 -5.48 1.55 25.94
N TYR A 230 -5.49 0.54 25.08
CA TYR A 230 -5.47 0.63 23.61
C TYR A 230 -6.84 1.09 23.11
N ASP A 231 -7.25 2.31 23.47
CA ASP A 231 -8.66 2.65 23.44
C ASP A 231 -9.08 3.38 22.18
N ILE A 232 -9.34 2.59 21.14
CA ILE A 232 -10.01 3.08 19.95
C ILE A 232 -11.45 3.56 20.24
N SER A 233 -12.02 3.34 21.42
CA SER A 233 -13.33 3.91 21.78
C SER A 233 -13.33 5.44 21.88
N LEU A 234 -12.15 6.07 21.92
CA LEU A 234 -12.01 7.53 21.78
C LEU A 234 -12.24 8.02 20.35
N ALA A 235 -12.14 7.13 19.35
CA ALA A 235 -12.48 7.47 17.98
C ALA A 235 -13.97 7.81 17.90
N SER A 236 -14.31 8.89 17.20
CA SER A 236 -15.70 9.15 16.90
C SER A 236 -16.25 8.01 16.04
N ALA A 237 -17.50 7.65 16.26
CA ALA A 237 -18.18 6.76 15.32
C ALA A 237 -18.13 7.44 13.95
N ASP A 238 -17.64 6.73 12.93
CA ASP A 238 -17.84 7.24 11.58
C ASP A 238 -19.34 7.32 11.33
N GLU A 239 -19.76 8.45 10.73
CA GLU A 239 -21.11 8.74 10.25
C GLU A 239 -21.81 7.52 9.62
#